data_AF-A0A9X2SYL1-F1
#
_entry.id   AF-A0A9X2SYL1-F1
#
_cell.length_a   1.000
_cell.length_b   1.000
_cell.length_c   1.000
_cell.angle_alpha   90.00
_cell.angle_beta   90.00
_cell.angle_gamma   90.00
#
_symmetry.space_group_name_H-M   'P 1'
#
loop_
_entity.id
_entity.type
_entity.pdbx_description
1 polymer ?
#
loop_
_entity_poly.entity_id
_entity_poly.type
_entity_poly.pdbx_seq_one_letter_code
_entity_poly.pdbx_strand_id
1 'polypeptide(L)'
;MASDIKMNSFAQATDAAYIYAEAANGSQVKIKKEDLLGALFRDRGQFEGDANELKTAGMYYVTGNTKNIPSGYYGLMLVFKSVAGIAQIVYSVSGYPSKERVLLYNGGNWDTWSNWA
;
A
#
# COMPACT_ATOMS: atom_id res chain seq x y z
N MET A 1 7.95 -32.48 24.66
CA MET A 1 7.66 -31.07 24.30
C MET A 1 8.83 -30.59 23.48
N ALA A 2 8.60 -30.02 22.29
CA ALA A 2 9.70 -29.45 21.50
C ALA A 2 10.23 -28.20 22.21
N SER A 3 11.55 -28.08 22.36
CA SER A 3 12.18 -26.86 22.90
C SER A 3 12.10 -25.74 21.87
N ASP A 4 11.79 -24.53 22.33
CA ASP A 4 11.81 -23.34 21.48
C ASP A 4 13.21 -23.09 20.91
N ILE A 5 13.28 -22.87 19.60
CA ILE A 5 14.52 -22.50 18.91
C ILE A 5 14.70 -20.98 19.06
N LYS A 6 15.87 -20.55 19.52
CA LYS A 6 16.20 -19.12 19.56
C LYS A 6 16.18 -18.54 18.15
N MET A 7 15.64 -17.33 17.98
CA MET A 7 15.45 -16.70 16.66
C MET A 7 16.74 -16.56 15.85
N ASN A 8 17.88 -16.36 16.52
CA ASN A 8 19.21 -16.30 15.89
C ASN A 8 19.75 -17.67 15.43
N SER A 9 19.05 -18.76 15.75
CA SER A 9 19.40 -20.14 15.39
C SER A 9 18.50 -20.67 14.26
N PHE A 10 17.66 -19.81 13.67
CA PHE A 10 16.84 -20.20 12.52
C PHE A 10 17.73 -20.47 11.31
N ALA A 11 17.52 -21.63 10.68
CA ALA A 11 18.16 -21.95 9.41
C ALA A 11 17.56 -21.09 8.29
N GLN A 12 18.36 -20.81 7.26
CA GLN A 12 17.85 -20.21 6.04
C GLN A 12 16.83 -21.16 5.39
N ALA A 13 15.66 -20.64 5.04
CA ALA A 13 14.61 -21.38 4.36
C ALA A 13 14.10 -20.59 3.16
N THR A 14 13.72 -21.29 2.09
CA THR A 14 13.07 -20.69 0.91
C THR A 14 11.56 -20.59 1.06
N ASP A 15 11.00 -21.25 2.08
CA ASP A 15 9.59 -21.16 2.43
C ASP A 15 9.37 -21.29 3.95
N ALA A 16 8.28 -20.69 4.43
CA ALA A 16 7.83 -20.79 5.82
C ALA A 16 6.31 -20.65 5.92
N ALA A 17 5.70 -21.31 6.90
CA ALA A 17 4.28 -21.11 7.22
C ALA A 17 4.04 -19.75 7.91
N TYR A 18 5.04 -19.25 8.64
CA TYR A 18 4.96 -18.03 9.43
C TYR A 18 6.22 -17.18 9.26
N ILE A 19 6.04 -15.86 9.37
CA ILE A 19 7.11 -14.89 9.60
C ILE A 19 7.10 -14.55 11.09
N TYR A 20 8.26 -14.63 11.73
CA TYR A 20 8.44 -14.20 13.12
C TYR A 20 8.92 -12.75 13.15
N ALA A 21 8.33 -11.94 14.02
CA ALA A 21 8.60 -10.51 14.15
C ALA A 21 8.51 -10.06 15.61
N GLU A 22 8.84 -8.80 15.86
CA GLU A 22 8.72 -8.15 17.18
C GLU A 22 7.57 -7.12 17.16
N ALA A 23 6.70 -7.17 18.15
CA ALA A 23 5.67 -6.16 18.38
C ALA A 23 6.28 -4.90 19.03
N ALA A 24 5.57 -3.77 18.95
CA ALA A 24 6.06 -2.49 19.49
C ALA A 24 6.38 -2.50 21.00
N ASN A 25 5.88 -3.49 21.74
CA ASN A 25 6.15 -3.71 23.17
C ASN A 25 7.32 -4.69 23.43
N GLY A 26 8.09 -5.07 22.41
CA GLY A 26 9.21 -6.01 22.51
C GLY A 26 8.79 -7.49 22.58
N SER A 27 7.50 -7.81 22.49
CA SER A 27 7.03 -9.21 22.48
C SER A 27 7.20 -9.84 21.11
N GLN A 28 7.49 -11.14 21.09
CA GLN A 28 7.57 -11.90 19.84
C GLN A 28 6.17 -12.22 19.32
N VAL A 29 5.99 -12.04 18.00
CA VAL A 29 4.75 -12.35 17.29
C VAL A 29 5.04 -13.19 16.04
N LYS A 30 4.00 -13.84 15.53
CA LYS A 30 4.04 -14.57 14.27
C LYS A 30 2.92 -14.08 13.35
N ILE A 31 3.25 -13.84 12.08
CA ILE A 31 2.32 -13.49 11.02
C ILE A 31 2.28 -14.68 10.07
N LYS A 32 1.09 -15.18 9.72
CA LYS A 32 1.02 -16.23 8.70
C LYS A 32 1.53 -15.69 7.36
N LYS A 33 2.22 -16.52 6.59
CA LYS A 33 2.69 -16.14 5.25
C LYS A 33 1.55 -15.62 4.36
N GLU A 34 0.36 -16.22 4.45
CA GLU A 34 -0.84 -15.81 3.69
C GLU A 34 -1.34 -14.41 4.05
N ASP A 35 -1.15 -13.97 5.31
CA ASP A 35 -1.63 -12.67 5.79
C ASP A 35 -0.61 -11.54 5.57
N LEU A 36 0.66 -11.87 5.28
CA LEU A 36 1.75 -10.91 5.24
C LEU A 36 1.54 -9.81 4.19
N LEU A 37 1.14 -10.19 2.98
CA LEU A 37 0.93 -9.21 1.91
C LEU A 37 -0.18 -8.22 2.26
N GLY A 38 -1.29 -8.69 2.84
CA GLY A 38 -2.36 -7.81 3.32
C GLY A 38 -1.94 -6.93 4.51
N ALA A 39 -1.05 -7.43 5.37
CA ALA A 39 -0.47 -6.64 6.45
C ALA A 39 0.46 -5.52 5.95
N LEU A 40 1.18 -5.75 4.85
CA LEU A 40 2.09 -4.78 4.22
C LEU A 40 1.37 -3.80 3.28
N PHE A 41 0.43 -4.30 2.46
CA PHE A 41 -0.36 -3.54 1.49
C PHE A 41 -1.81 -3.42 1.96
N ARG A 42 -1.96 -2.78 3.11
CA ARG A 42 -3.24 -2.71 3.82
C ARG A 42 -4.34 -2.08 2.95
N ASP A 43 -5.44 -2.81 2.81
CA ASP A 43 -6.71 -2.25 2.35
C ASP A 43 -7.22 -1.24 3.39
N ARG A 44 -7.44 -0.02 2.93
CA ARG A 44 -7.95 1.11 3.71
C ARG A 44 -9.39 1.45 3.38
N GLY A 45 -10.04 0.65 2.53
CA GLY A 45 -11.44 0.77 2.17
C GLY A 45 -11.75 1.92 1.24
N GLN A 46 -13.02 2.31 1.22
CA GLN A 46 -13.53 3.38 0.36
C GLN A 46 -13.01 4.75 0.80
N PHE A 47 -12.54 5.55 -0.16
CA PHE A 47 -12.05 6.90 0.05
C PHE A 47 -12.83 7.90 -0.81
N GLU A 48 -13.55 8.83 -0.19
CA GLU A 48 -14.36 9.86 -0.87
C GLU A 48 -13.85 11.29 -0.61
N GLY A 49 -12.58 11.44 -0.24
CA GLY A 49 -11.95 12.72 0.02
C GLY A 49 -11.25 13.34 -1.19
N ASP A 50 -10.40 14.31 -0.91
CA ASP A 50 -9.48 14.87 -1.90
C ASP A 50 -8.23 13.99 -2.05
N ALA A 51 -8.01 13.43 -3.25
CA ALA A 51 -6.84 12.61 -3.53
C ALA A 51 -5.52 13.37 -3.34
N ASN A 52 -5.52 14.71 -3.37
CA ASN A 52 -4.33 15.51 -3.08
C ASN A 52 -3.88 15.38 -1.61
N GLU A 53 -4.81 15.08 -0.70
CA GLU A 53 -4.54 14.86 0.72
C GLU A 53 -4.32 13.38 1.06
N LEU A 54 -4.53 12.48 0.10
CA LEU A 54 -4.33 11.05 0.26
C LEU A 54 -2.83 10.69 0.19
N LYS A 55 -2.13 11.01 1.28
CA LYS A 55 -0.67 10.88 1.42
C LYS A 55 -0.23 9.64 2.21
N THR A 56 -1.19 8.86 2.70
CA THR A 56 -0.91 7.67 3.51
C THR A 56 -0.79 6.47 2.59
N ALA A 57 0.29 5.69 2.74
CA ALA A 57 0.48 4.50 1.92
C ALA A 57 -0.60 3.44 2.19
N GLY A 58 -1.03 2.76 1.13
CA GLY A 58 -2.02 1.69 1.19
C GLY A 58 -2.83 1.56 -0.10
N MET A 59 -3.85 0.72 0.00
CA MET A 59 -4.79 0.42 -1.08
C MET A 59 -6.17 0.99 -0.72
N TYR A 60 -6.82 1.67 -1.65
CA TYR A 60 -8.08 2.35 -1.44
C TYR A 60 -9.06 2.05 -2.57
N TYR A 61 -10.35 2.08 -2.29
CA TYR A 61 -11.38 2.12 -3.31
C TYR A 61 -11.84 3.57 -3.53
N VAL A 62 -11.60 4.11 -4.71
CA VAL A 62 -12.01 5.47 -5.09
C VAL A 62 -13.30 5.43 -5.92
N THR A 63 -14.14 6.44 -5.75
CA THR A 63 -15.45 6.55 -6.40
C THR A 63 -15.55 7.86 -7.18
N GLY A 64 -16.68 8.09 -7.86
CA GLY A 64 -16.95 9.38 -8.48
C GLY A 64 -17.04 10.56 -7.49
N ASN A 65 -17.13 10.30 -6.19
CA ASN A 65 -17.10 11.32 -5.14
C ASN A 65 -15.67 11.75 -4.75
N THR A 66 -14.67 10.94 -5.08
CA THR A 66 -13.26 11.26 -4.81
C THR A 66 -12.84 12.44 -5.68
N LYS A 67 -12.26 13.47 -5.07
CA LYS A 67 -11.80 14.67 -5.79
C LYS A 67 -10.37 14.50 -6.27
N ASN A 68 -9.98 15.27 -7.29
CA ASN A 68 -8.62 15.30 -7.85
C ASN A 68 -8.11 13.93 -8.35
N ILE A 69 -9.04 13.09 -8.81
CA ILE A 69 -8.76 11.93 -9.65
C ILE A 69 -9.20 12.25 -11.09
N PRO A 70 -8.77 11.47 -12.10
CA PRO A 70 -9.27 11.61 -13.46
C PRO A 70 -10.80 11.44 -13.51
N SER A 71 -11.48 12.29 -14.27
CA SER A 71 -12.94 12.28 -14.34
C SER A 71 -13.47 10.93 -14.83
N GLY A 72 -14.53 10.43 -14.18
CA GLY A 72 -15.16 9.16 -14.50
C GLY A 72 -14.45 7.93 -13.93
N TYR A 73 -13.36 8.10 -13.16
CA TYR A 73 -12.65 6.97 -12.56
C TYR A 73 -13.31 6.53 -11.27
N TYR A 74 -13.50 5.22 -11.17
CA TYR A 74 -13.84 4.50 -9.95
C TYR A 74 -13.07 3.19 -9.98
N GLY A 75 -12.59 2.72 -8.83
CA GLY A 75 -11.77 1.52 -8.76
C GLY A 75 -10.65 1.60 -7.73
N LEU A 76 -9.54 0.92 -8.03
CA LEU A 76 -8.46 0.71 -7.08
C LEU A 76 -7.45 1.85 -7.14
N MET A 77 -7.16 2.47 -6.00
CA MET A 77 -6.05 3.42 -5.86
C MET A 77 -4.95 2.84 -4.97
N LEU A 78 -3.74 2.78 -5.51
CA LEU A 78 -2.51 2.47 -4.78
C LEU A 78 -1.79 3.75 -4.43
N VAL A 79 -1.40 3.90 -3.18
CA VAL A 79 -0.59 5.03 -2.70
C VAL A 79 0.72 4.49 -2.15
N PHE A 80 1.82 4.90 -2.77
CA PHE A 80 3.17 4.60 -2.33
C PHE A 80 3.78 5.84 -1.70
N LYS A 81 4.39 5.68 -0.53
CA LYS A 81 5.10 6.77 0.15
C LYS A 81 6.55 6.38 0.37
N SER A 82 7.44 7.27 -0.03
CA SER A 82 8.85 7.23 0.33
C SER A 82 9.26 8.54 1.02
N VAL A 83 10.50 8.62 1.48
CA VAL A 83 11.08 9.89 1.95
C VAL A 83 11.18 10.94 0.83
N ALA A 84 11.25 10.51 -0.43
CA ALA A 84 11.45 11.37 -1.58
C ALA A 84 10.14 11.89 -2.19
N GLY A 85 8.99 11.29 -1.85
CA GLY A 85 7.71 11.68 -2.42
C GLY A 85 6.63 10.61 -2.30
N ILE A 86 5.51 10.89 -2.95
CA ILE A 86 4.30 10.06 -2.93
C ILE A 86 3.88 9.77 -4.36
N ALA A 87 3.67 8.50 -4.71
CA ALA A 87 3.11 8.10 -5.98
C ALA A 87 1.68 7.58 -5.78
N GLN A 88 0.79 7.95 -6.69
CA GLN A 88 -0.57 7.43 -6.75
C GLN A 88 -0.81 6.76 -8.09
N ILE A 89 -1.37 5.57 -8.08
CA ILE A 89 -1.80 4.85 -9.28
C ILE A 89 -3.27 4.49 -9.10
N VAL A 90 -4.12 4.86 -10.04
CA VAL A 90 -5.54 4.51 -10.07
C VAL A 90 -5.82 3.56 -11.23
N TYR A 91 -6.38 2.40 -10.90
CA TYR A 91 -6.91 1.41 -11.83
C TYR A 91 -8.42 1.59 -11.91
N SER A 92 -8.92 1.86 -13.11
CA SER A 92 -10.35 1.95 -13.36
C SER A 92 -10.97 0.55 -13.46
N VAL A 93 -12.09 0.32 -12.78
CA VAL A 93 -12.92 -0.88 -13.00
C VAL A 93 -13.99 -0.66 -14.09
N SER A 94 -13.97 0.51 -14.74
CA SER A 94 -14.83 0.94 -15.85
C SER A 94 -14.26 0.61 -17.23
N GLY A 95 -13.06 0.02 -17.31
CA GLY A 95 -12.36 -0.22 -18.57
C GLY A 95 -11.58 0.98 -19.11
N TYR A 96 -11.34 2.03 -18.29
CA TYR A 96 -10.38 3.07 -18.66
C TYR A 96 -8.93 2.59 -18.44
N PRO A 97 -7.95 3.13 -19.19
CA PRO A 97 -6.55 2.90 -18.89
C PRO A 97 -6.20 3.30 -17.46
N SER A 98 -5.27 2.60 -16.84
CA SER A 98 -4.76 3.00 -15.53
C SER A 98 -4.04 4.35 -15.62
N LYS A 99 -4.11 5.13 -14.55
CA LYS A 99 -3.47 6.46 -14.48
C LYS A 99 -2.54 6.54 -13.28
N GLU A 100 -1.46 7.28 -13.43
CA GLU A 100 -0.52 7.57 -12.35
C GLU A 100 -0.30 9.07 -12.18
N ARG A 101 0.19 9.46 -11.00
CA ARG A 101 0.80 10.77 -10.76
C ARG A 101 1.76 10.69 -9.59
N VAL A 102 2.63 11.68 -9.47
CA VAL A 102 3.58 11.77 -8.37
C VAL A 102 3.52 13.16 -7.73
N LEU A 103 3.74 13.17 -6.42
CA LEU A 103 4.11 14.32 -5.62
C LEU A 103 5.60 14.14 -5.28
N LEU A 104 6.47 14.66 -6.15
CA LEU A 104 7.90 14.78 -5.86
C LEU A 104 8.20 16.11 -5.19
N TYR A 105 9.47 16.33 -4.85
CA TYR A 105 10.17 17.53 -4.39
C TYR A 105 9.91 18.85 -5.19
N ASN A 106 8.71 19.04 -5.74
CA ASN A 106 8.27 20.08 -6.66
C ASN A 106 7.50 21.20 -5.91
N GLY A 107 8.09 21.69 -4.81
CA GLY A 107 7.45 22.70 -3.96
C GLY A 107 6.15 22.25 -3.29
N GLY A 108 5.88 20.94 -3.24
CA GLY A 108 4.68 20.38 -2.62
C GLY A 108 3.45 20.28 -3.53
N ASN A 109 3.62 20.39 -4.85
CA ASN A 109 2.52 20.29 -5.82
C ASN A 109 2.46 18.92 -6.50
N TRP A 110 1.25 18.43 -6.75
CA TRP A 110 1.01 17.21 -7.52
C TRP A 110 1.25 17.45 -9.00
N ASP A 111 1.89 16.49 -9.67
CA ASP A 111 1.93 16.44 -11.12
C ASP A 111 0.56 16.05 -11.70
N THR A 112 0.40 16.28 -13.01
CA THR A 112 -0.83 15.92 -13.72
C THR A 112 -0.93 14.40 -13.89
N TRP A 113 -2.14 13.85 -13.84
CA TRP A 113 -2.38 12.44 -14.10
C TRP A 113 -1.97 12.03 -15.53
N SER A 114 -1.06 11.06 -15.64
CA SER A 114 -0.59 10.45 -16.89
C SER A 114 -1.04 8.99 -17.00
N ASN A 115 -0.90 8.39 -18.17
CA ASN A 115 -1.17 6.95 -18.34
C ASN A 115 -0.13 6.13 -17.58
N TRP A 116 -0.60 5.13 -16.84
CA TRP A 116 0.24 4.05 -16.32
C TRP A 116 0.38 2.99 -17.42
N ALA A 117 1.63 2.60 -17.71
CA ALA A 117 2.02 1.77 -18.86
C ALA A 117 1.25 0.44 -18.98
#